data_AF-A0A484RCI4-F1
#
_entry.id   AF-A0A484RCI4-F1
#
_cell.length_a   1.000
_cell.length_b   1.000
_cell.length_c   1.000
_cell.angle_alpha   90.00
_cell.angle_beta   90.00
_cell.angle_gamma   90.00
#
_symmetry.space_group_name_H-M   'P 1'
#
loop_
_entity.id
_entity.type
_entity.pdbx_description
1 polymer ?
#
loop_
_entity_poly.entity_id
_entity_poly.type
_entity_poly.pdbx_seq_one_letter_code
_entity_poly.pdbx_strand_id
1 'polypeptide(L)'
;MERDGGYPSLAQIGGHALSSIFLDSLTVDIERMERINRTLALMSDAQRAAATLVPVQALVIAPSERIDEIAARHQNSLPRPVRALLRGAGASGASGDVQGAAFASYLLFESAFTRELIALGERDALARGEVIRTFFGWT
;
A
#
# COMPACT_ATOMS: atom_id res chain seq x y z
N MET A 1 -4.50 -27.83 -23.25
CA MET A 1 -3.03 -27.82 -23.36
C MET A 1 -2.56 -26.60 -22.59
N GLU A 2 -2.47 -26.73 -21.26
CA GLU A 2 -1.85 -25.73 -20.39
C GLU A 2 -0.34 -25.74 -20.62
N ARG A 3 0.22 -24.55 -20.87
CA ARG A 3 1.63 -24.21 -20.64
C ARG A 3 1.72 -22.73 -20.23
N ASP A 4 1.70 -22.57 -18.91
CA ASP A 4 2.42 -21.62 -18.08
C ASP A 4 3.42 -20.65 -18.73
N GLY A 5 3.37 -19.39 -18.26
CA GLY A 5 4.58 -18.71 -17.77
C GLY A 5 5.50 -18.05 -18.78
N GLY A 6 4.99 -17.15 -19.63
CA GLY A 6 5.86 -16.19 -20.31
C GLY A 6 6.66 -15.36 -19.29
N TYR A 7 7.95 -15.11 -19.57
CA TYR A 7 8.83 -14.35 -18.69
C TYR A 7 8.18 -12.98 -18.35
N PRO A 8 8.09 -12.61 -17.07
CA PRO A 8 7.37 -11.41 -16.67
C PRO A 8 8.04 -10.16 -17.27
N SER A 9 7.23 -9.18 -17.66
CA SER A 9 7.73 -7.90 -18.16
C SER A 9 8.46 -7.13 -17.05
N LEU A 10 9.33 -6.20 -17.43
CA LEU A 10 10.01 -5.33 -16.45
C LEU A 10 9.00 -4.52 -15.62
N ALA A 11 7.87 -4.12 -16.21
CA ALA A 11 6.78 -3.48 -15.48
C ALA A 11 6.13 -4.41 -14.45
N GLN A 12 5.92 -5.70 -14.79
CA GLN A 12 5.39 -6.70 -13.85
C GLN A 12 6.36 -6.97 -12.70
N ILE A 13 7.65 -7.15 -13.00
CA ILE A 13 8.71 -7.35 -12.00
C ILE A 13 8.81 -6.11 -11.10
N GLY A 14 8.84 -4.91 -11.69
CA GLY A 14 8.93 -3.64 -10.96
C GLY A 14 7.71 -3.38 -10.09
N GLY A 15 6.49 -3.60 -10.60
CA GLY A 15 5.25 -3.48 -9.84
C GLY A 15 5.18 -4.45 -8.65
N HIS A 16 5.56 -5.71 -8.86
CA HIS A 16 5.64 -6.69 -7.77
C HIS A 16 6.71 -6.34 -6.74
N ALA A 17 7.91 -5.98 -7.18
CA ALA A 17 9.00 -5.62 -6.27
C ALA A 17 8.64 -4.40 -5.41
N LEU A 18 8.03 -3.36 -6.00
CA LEU A 18 7.57 -2.19 -5.24
C LEU A 18 6.46 -2.54 -4.25
N SER A 19 5.49 -3.35 -4.67
CA SER A 19 4.42 -3.83 -3.77
C SER A 19 5.00 -4.60 -2.58
N SER A 20 5.91 -5.54 -2.82
CA SER A 20 6.44 -6.40 -1.76
C SER A 20 7.48 -5.73 -0.87
N ILE A 21 8.28 -4.79 -1.39
CA ILE A 21 9.24 -4.05 -0.54
C ILE A 21 8.50 -3.09 0.39
N PHE A 22 7.45 -2.41 -0.09
CA PHE A 22 6.82 -1.33 0.66
C PHE A 22 5.57 -1.75 1.44
N LEU A 23 4.66 -2.51 0.83
CA LEU A 23 3.37 -2.83 1.46
C LEU A 23 3.46 -4.08 2.36
N ASP A 24 4.20 -5.11 1.92
CA ASP A 24 4.32 -6.33 2.71
C ASP A 24 5.19 -6.11 3.96
N SER A 25 6.23 -5.28 3.87
CA SER A 25 7.10 -4.98 5.03
C SER A 25 6.34 -4.29 6.17
N LEU A 26 5.50 -3.30 5.83
CA LEU A 26 4.69 -2.59 6.83
C LEU A 26 3.69 -3.53 7.52
N THR A 27 3.05 -4.42 6.77
CA THR A 27 2.10 -5.39 7.31
C THR A 27 2.78 -6.34 8.29
N VAL A 28 3.96 -6.86 7.92
CA VAL A 28 4.77 -7.74 8.79
C VAL A 28 5.23 -7.02 10.06
N ASP A 29 5.61 -5.75 9.94
CA ASP A 29 6.04 -4.95 11.10
C ASP A 29 4.88 -4.68 12.07
N ILE A 30 3.67 -4.41 11.55
CA ILE A 30 2.45 -4.28 12.36
C ILE A 30 2.14 -5.60 13.09
N GLU A 31 2.15 -6.73 12.38
CA GLU A 31 1.88 -8.04 12.98
C GLU A 31 2.91 -8.37 14.08
N ARG A 32 4.19 -8.08 13.82
CA ARG A 32 5.27 -8.26 14.79
C ARG A 32 5.03 -7.42 16.04
N MET A 33 4.68 -6.14 15.87
CA MET A 33 4.37 -5.24 16.98
C MET A 33 3.18 -5.76 17.80
N GLU A 34 2.09 -6.17 17.16
CA GLU A 34 0.91 -6.73 17.83
C GLU A 34 1.25 -8.01 18.61
N ARG A 35 2.09 -8.88 18.05
CA ARG A 35 2.54 -10.11 18.71
C ARG A 35 3.41 -9.81 19.93
N ILE A 36 4.28 -8.82 19.86
CA ILE A 36 5.07 -8.34 21.00
C ILE A 36 4.14 -7.81 22.09
N ASN A 37 3.18 -6.95 21.75
CA ASN A 37 2.20 -6.43 22.71
C ASN A 37 1.43 -7.55 23.40
N ARG A 38 0.99 -8.56 22.65
CA ARG A 38 0.27 -9.72 23.18
C ARG A 38 1.14 -10.52 24.15
N THR A 39 2.42 -10.69 23.84
CA THR A 39 3.39 -11.34 24.74
C THR A 39 3.56 -10.54 26.03
N LEU A 40 3.78 -9.23 25.93
CA LEU A 40 3.91 -8.35 27.09
C LEU A 40 2.67 -8.33 27.98
N ALA A 41 1.47 -8.46 27.39
CA ALA A 41 0.22 -8.52 28.13
C ALA A 41 0.09 -9.77 29.02
N LEU A 42 0.74 -10.88 28.64
CA LEU A 42 0.73 -12.15 29.39
C LEU A 42 1.81 -12.24 30.48
N MET A 43 2.78 -11.33 30.48
CA MET A 43 3.88 -11.30 31.44
C MET A 43 3.43 -10.72 32.79
N SER A 44 4.05 -11.18 33.89
CA SER A 44 3.88 -10.56 35.20
C SER A 44 4.54 -9.19 35.25
N ASP A 45 4.17 -8.36 36.24
CA ASP A 45 4.74 -7.01 36.38
C ASP A 45 6.25 -7.02 36.58
N ALA A 46 6.78 -7.98 37.33
CA ALA A 46 8.22 -8.13 37.52
C ALA A 46 8.94 -8.50 36.20
N GLN A 47 8.33 -9.37 35.39
CA GLN A 47 8.86 -9.74 34.08
C GLN A 47 8.80 -8.56 33.10
N ARG A 48 7.72 -7.77 33.11
CA ARG A 48 7.59 -6.55 32.31
C ARG A 48 8.61 -5.49 32.73
N ALA A 49 8.83 -5.28 34.02
CA ALA A 49 9.81 -4.32 34.52
C ALA A 49 11.26 -4.70 34.17
N ALA A 50 11.55 -6.00 34.05
CA ALA A 50 12.83 -6.50 33.58
C ALA A 50 12.97 -6.48 32.04
N ALA A 51 11.86 -6.44 31.30
CA ALA A 51 11.88 -6.33 29.85
C ALA A 51 12.21 -4.89 29.42
N THR A 52 12.99 -4.74 28.35
CA THR A 52 13.32 -3.43 27.74
C THR A 52 12.31 -3.00 26.67
N LEU A 53 11.12 -3.61 26.66
CA LEU A 53 10.09 -3.40 25.65
C LEU A 53 8.86 -2.73 26.27
N VAL A 54 8.28 -1.78 25.54
CA VAL A 54 7.03 -1.10 25.93
C VAL A 54 5.91 -1.47 24.96
N PRO A 55 4.65 -1.64 25.42
CA PRO A 55 3.53 -1.82 24.53
C PRO A 55 3.31 -0.61 23.63
N VAL A 56 3.05 -0.84 22.35
CA VAL A 56 2.80 0.23 21.36
C VAL A 56 1.45 0.02 20.69
N GLN A 57 0.55 0.98 20.82
CA GLN A 57 -0.71 0.95 20.08
C GLN A 57 -0.52 1.55 18.68
N ALA A 58 -1.02 0.87 17.64
CA ALA A 58 -1.03 1.39 16.29
C ALA A 58 -2.47 1.57 15.79
N LEU A 59 -2.72 2.69 15.13
CA LEU A 59 -3.92 2.91 14.33
C LEU A 59 -3.57 2.76 12.86
N VAL A 60 -3.98 1.64 12.27
CA VAL A 60 -3.74 1.36 10.84
C VAL A 60 -4.91 1.88 10.03
N ILE A 61 -4.65 2.76 9.06
CA ILE A 61 -5.61 3.23 8.05
C ILE A 61 -5.15 2.70 6.69
N ALA A 62 -5.98 1.89 6.06
CA ALA A 62 -5.73 1.32 4.75
C ALA A 62 -6.74 1.88 3.74
N PRO A 63 -6.35 2.03 2.46
CA PRO A 63 -7.25 2.57 1.45
C PRO A 63 -8.46 1.64 1.24
N SER A 64 -9.66 2.19 1.11
CA SER A 64 -10.87 1.39 0.84
C SER A 64 -10.95 0.88 -0.60
N GLU A 65 -10.18 1.48 -1.51
CA GLU A 65 -10.11 1.15 -2.92
C GLU A 65 -8.67 0.78 -3.30
N ARG A 66 -8.49 -0.11 -4.28
CA ARG A 66 -7.15 -0.48 -4.71
C ARG A 66 -6.50 0.65 -5.52
N ILE A 67 -5.29 1.03 -5.14
CA ILE A 67 -4.56 2.17 -5.74
C ILE A 67 -4.21 1.90 -7.22
N ASP A 68 -3.92 0.65 -7.58
CA ASP A 68 -3.61 0.26 -8.96
C ASP A 68 -4.82 0.42 -9.90
N GLU A 69 -6.03 0.12 -9.43
CA GLU A 69 -7.27 0.38 -10.17
C GLU A 69 -7.50 1.88 -10.40
N ILE A 70 -7.18 2.71 -9.40
CA ILE A 70 -7.24 4.17 -9.53
C ILE A 70 -6.21 4.64 -10.57
N ALA A 71 -4.97 4.14 -10.49
CA ALA A 71 -3.91 4.49 -11.43
C ALA A 71 -4.25 4.10 -12.87
N ALA A 72 -4.94 2.98 -13.07
CA ALA A 72 -5.41 2.54 -14.38
C ALA A 72 -6.34 3.58 -15.05
N ARG A 73 -7.23 4.22 -14.28
CA ARG A 73 -8.12 5.28 -14.77
C ARG A 73 -7.37 6.53 -15.23
N HIS A 74 -6.19 6.79 -14.67
CA HIS A 74 -5.39 8.00 -14.92
C HIS A 74 -4.22 7.82 -15.89
N GLN A 75 -4.02 6.63 -16.47
CA GLN A 75 -2.90 6.39 -17.39
C GLN A 75 -2.88 7.34 -18.59
N ASN A 76 -4.04 7.81 -19.05
CA ASN A 76 -4.15 8.74 -20.18
C ASN A 76 -3.73 10.17 -19.82
N SER A 77 -3.77 10.53 -18.53
CA SER A 77 -3.33 11.83 -18.01
C SER A 77 -1.80 11.97 -18.01
N LEU A 78 -1.06 10.87 -18.17
CA LEU A 78 0.40 10.89 -18.18
C LEU A 78 0.99 11.73 -19.33
N PRO A 79 2.06 12.50 -19.10
CA PRO A 79 2.83 13.12 -20.16
C PRO A 79 3.31 12.11 -21.19
N ARG A 80 3.34 12.50 -22.47
CA ARG A 80 3.75 11.63 -23.60
C ARG A 80 5.07 10.86 -23.37
N PRO A 81 6.14 11.46 -22.81
CA PRO A 81 7.39 10.75 -22.54
C PRO A 81 7.21 9.61 -21.54
N VAL A 82 6.46 9.83 -20.46
CA VAL A 82 6.22 8.81 -19.43
C VAL A 82 5.41 7.65 -20.00
N ARG A 83 4.38 7.94 -20.81
CA ARG A 83 3.64 6.88 -21.53
C ARG A 83 4.53 6.08 -22.47
N ALA A 84 5.46 6.74 -23.17
CA ALA A 84 6.39 6.06 -24.06
C ALA A 84 7.34 5.13 -23.30
N LEU A 85 7.86 5.58 -22.15
CA LEU A 85 8.71 4.75 -21.28
C LEU A 85 7.95 3.53 -20.75
N LEU A 86 6.72 3.71 -20.24
CA LEU A 86 5.90 2.61 -19.75
C LEU A 86 5.58 1.59 -20.85
N ARG A 87 5.30 2.05 -22.08
CA ARG A 87 5.13 1.16 -23.23
C ARG A 87 6.40 0.35 -23.54
N GLY A 88 7.57 1.00 -23.51
CA GLY A 88 8.86 0.35 -23.71
C GLY A 88 9.21 -0.69 -22.63
N ALA A 89 8.71 -0.50 -21.40
CA ALA A 89 8.88 -1.43 -20.28
C ALA A 89 7.90 -2.64 -20.31
N GLY A 90 7.05 -2.73 -21.34
CA GLY A 90 6.09 -3.82 -21.50
C GLY A 90 4.77 -3.62 -20.74
N ALA A 91 4.43 -2.39 -20.33
CA ALA A 91 3.15 -2.07 -19.68
C ALA A 91 1.98 -1.95 -20.67
N SER A 92 2.18 -2.28 -21.95
CA SER A 92 1.19 -2.09 -23.04
C SER A 92 0.93 -3.35 -23.89
N GLY A 93 0.95 -4.52 -23.26
CA GLY A 93 0.50 -5.79 -23.88
C GLY A 93 -1.02 -5.88 -23.96
N ALA A 94 -1.53 -6.81 -24.78
CA ALA A 94 -2.95 -6.99 -25.17
C ALA A 94 -3.95 -7.31 -24.04
N SER A 95 -3.49 -7.27 -22.79
CA SER A 95 -4.32 -7.35 -21.60
C SER A 95 -3.99 -6.10 -20.79
N GLY A 96 -5.00 -5.26 -20.54
CA GLY A 96 -4.88 -4.02 -19.74
C GLY A 96 -4.58 -4.32 -18.28
N ASP A 97 -3.45 -4.97 -18.03
CA ASP A 97 -3.16 -5.66 -16.79
C ASP A 97 -2.78 -4.67 -15.69
N VAL A 98 -3.50 -4.83 -14.59
CA VAL A 98 -3.40 -4.17 -13.29
C VAL A 98 -1.96 -3.95 -12.82
N GLN A 99 -1.01 -4.82 -13.20
CA GLN A 99 0.42 -4.71 -12.86
C GLN A 99 1.14 -3.54 -13.53
N GLY A 100 0.79 -3.16 -14.77
CA GLY A 100 1.31 -1.93 -15.39
C GLY A 100 0.80 -0.67 -14.68
N ALA A 101 -0.43 -0.74 -14.17
CA ALA A 101 -1.04 0.31 -13.35
C ALA A 101 -0.41 0.39 -11.95
N ALA A 102 -0.01 -0.74 -11.37
CA ALA A 102 0.75 -0.76 -10.12
C ALA A 102 2.11 -0.08 -10.25
N PHE A 103 2.87 -0.30 -11.33
CA PHE A 103 4.12 0.44 -11.54
C PHE A 103 3.86 1.93 -11.85
N ALA A 104 2.80 2.23 -12.61
CA ALA A 104 2.40 3.60 -12.89
C ALA A 104 1.95 4.35 -11.62
N SER A 105 1.27 3.71 -10.66
CA SER A 105 0.80 4.38 -9.43
C SER A 105 1.94 4.97 -8.61
N TYR A 106 3.13 4.37 -8.68
CA TYR A 106 4.35 4.89 -8.04
C TYR A 106 5.05 6.00 -8.82
N LEU A 107 4.79 6.12 -10.12
CA LEU A 107 5.38 7.15 -11.00
C LEU A 107 4.41 8.31 -11.31
N LEU A 108 3.12 8.09 -11.09
CA LEU A 108 2.04 9.04 -11.32
C LEU A 108 2.04 10.09 -10.21
N PHE A 109 2.73 11.20 -10.45
CA PHE A 109 2.54 12.46 -9.70
C PHE A 109 1.70 13.47 -10.50
N GLU A 110 0.83 12.96 -11.39
CA GLU A 110 -0.09 13.79 -12.15
C GLU A 110 -1.23 14.29 -11.28
N SER A 111 -1.59 15.56 -11.47
CA SER A 111 -2.51 16.27 -10.59
C SER A 111 -3.87 15.59 -10.46
N ALA A 112 -4.37 14.97 -11.53
CA ALA A 112 -5.65 14.26 -11.53
C ALA A 112 -5.63 13.02 -10.63
N PHE A 113 -4.55 12.23 -10.70
CA PHE A 113 -4.39 11.02 -9.90
C PHE A 113 -4.19 11.36 -8.42
N THR A 114 -3.29 12.30 -8.11
CA THR A 114 -3.02 12.70 -6.72
C THR A 114 -4.27 13.28 -6.04
N ARG A 115 -5.10 14.05 -6.77
CA ARG A 115 -6.37 14.57 -6.24
C ARG A 115 -7.34 13.45 -5.89
N GLU A 116 -7.44 12.42 -6.72
CA GLU A 116 -8.30 11.27 -6.43
C GLU A 116 -7.81 10.47 -5.22
N LEU A 117 -6.49 10.29 -5.08
CA LEU A 117 -5.90 9.66 -3.89
C LEU A 117 -6.14 10.46 -2.61
N ILE A 118 -6.02 11.79 -2.66
CA ILE A 118 -6.32 12.66 -1.51
C ILE A 118 -7.79 12.53 -1.13
N ALA A 119 -8.70 12.58 -2.12
CA ALA A 119 -10.13 12.44 -1.88
C ALA A 119 -10.49 11.05 -1.30
N LEU A 120 -9.82 9.99 -1.74
CA LEU A 120 -9.97 8.66 -1.14
C LEU A 120 -9.51 8.66 0.33
N GLY A 121 -8.31 9.18 0.60
CA GLY A 121 -7.78 9.26 1.97
C GLY A 121 -8.66 10.08 2.90
N GLU A 122 -9.25 11.18 2.42
CA GLU A 122 -10.22 11.97 3.16
C GLU A 122 -11.47 11.16 3.51
N ARG A 123 -12.08 10.47 2.52
CA ARG A 123 -13.24 9.60 2.76
C ARG A 123 -12.93 8.50 3.77
N ASP A 124 -11.79 7.84 3.63
CA ASP A 124 -11.38 6.73 4.50
C ASP A 124 -11.12 7.18 5.94
N ALA A 125 -10.49 8.35 6.10
CA ALA A 125 -10.26 8.95 7.42
C ALA A 125 -11.59 9.37 8.06
N LEU A 126 -12.48 10.04 7.32
CA LEU A 126 -13.77 10.49 7.83
C LEU A 126 -14.67 9.32 8.23
N ALA A 127 -14.70 8.25 7.43
CA ALA A 127 -15.45 7.03 7.75
C ALA A 127 -14.96 6.35 9.05
N ARG A 128 -13.72 6.61 9.45
CA ARG A 128 -13.09 6.09 10.67
C ARG A 128 -12.91 7.15 11.77
N GLY A 129 -13.63 8.27 11.67
CA GLY A 129 -13.49 9.42 12.55
C GLY A 129 -13.56 9.08 14.05
N GLU A 130 -14.53 8.25 14.46
CA GLU A 130 -14.67 7.84 15.87
C GLU A 130 -13.48 7.03 16.38
N VAL A 131 -12.93 6.14 15.54
CA VAL A 131 -11.74 5.34 15.89
C VAL A 131 -10.52 6.24 16.02
N ILE A 132 -10.35 7.22 15.12
CA ILE A 132 -9.27 8.21 15.16
C ILE A 132 -9.38 9.06 16.43
N ARG A 133 -10.57 9.60 16.73
CA ARG A 133 -10.82 10.40 17.93
C ARG A 133 -10.50 9.63 19.20
N THR A 134 -10.98 8.39 19.28
CA THR A 134 -10.71 7.50 20.42
C THR A 134 -9.22 7.25 20.59
N PHE A 135 -8.50 6.98 19.50
CA PHE A 135 -7.06 6.73 19.53
C PHE A 135 -6.25 7.92 20.06
N PHE A 136 -6.61 9.15 19.67
CA PHE A 136 -5.92 10.36 20.11
C PHE A 136 -6.50 10.99 21.38
N GLY A 137 -7.57 10.45 21.94
CA GLY A 137 -8.26 11.05 23.09
C GLY A 137 -8.93 12.39 22.76
N TRP A 138 -9.31 12.62 21.50
CA TRP A 138 -10.05 13.80 21.06
C TRP A 138 -11.54 13.58 21.35
N THR A 139 -11.92 13.74 22.62
CA THR A 139 -13.33 13.79 23.05
C THR A 139 -13.97 15.11 22.66
#